data_AF-A0A433V001-F1
#
_entry.id   AF-A0A433V001-F1
#
_cell.length_a   1.000
_cell.length_b   1.000
_cell.length_c   1.000
_cell.angle_alpha   90.00
_cell.angle_beta   90.00
_cell.angle_gamma   90.00
#
_symmetry.space_group_name_H-M   'P 1'
#
loop_
_entity.id
_entity.type
_entity.pdbx_description
1 polymer ?
#
loop_
_entity_poly.entity_id
_entity_poly.type
_entity_poly.pdbx_seq_one_letter_code
_entity_poly.pdbx_strand_id
1 'polypeptide(L)' 'MLLPKKLIKFGIKQVYLHVWQRNFYEHIHQNQESLEAIRNYIINNPINWENDPENISQIYHDDTLLLDIPF' A
#
# COMPACT_ATOMS: atom_id res chain seq x y z
N MET A 1 -22.27 17.30 -42.22
CA MET A 1 -22.45 18.62 -41.59
C MET A 1 -23.06 18.39 -40.22
N LEU A 2 -22.51 19.07 -39.21
CA LEU A 2 -22.50 18.75 -37.78
C LEU A 2 -23.86 18.74 -37.09
N LEU A 3 -24.02 17.86 -36.08
CA LEU A 3 -24.18 18.29 -34.68
C LEU A 3 -23.54 17.25 -33.74
N PRO A 4 -22.46 17.56 -33.01
CA PRO A 4 -21.93 16.66 -31.99
C PRO A 4 -22.79 16.75 -30.71
N LYS A 5 -23.16 15.59 -30.16
CA LYS A 5 -23.80 15.49 -28.84
C LYS A 5 -22.82 16.02 -27.78
N LYS A 6 -23.10 17.19 -27.20
CA LYS A 6 -22.48 17.62 -25.95
C LYS A 6 -22.94 16.67 -24.84
N LEU A 7 -22.13 15.67 -24.52
CA LEU A 7 -22.16 15.08 -23.18
C LEU A 7 -21.25 15.91 -22.29
N ILE A 8 -21.85 16.63 -21.35
CA ILE A 8 -21.15 17.21 -20.21
C ILE A 8 -20.67 16.01 -19.37
N LYS A 9 -19.41 15.59 -19.53
CA LYS A 9 -18.77 14.66 -18.61
C LYS A 9 -18.33 15.45 -17.38
N PHE A 10 -19.17 15.46 -16.34
CA PHE A 10 -18.71 15.83 -15.01
C PHE A 10 -17.72 14.75 -14.57
N GLY A 11 -16.47 15.16 -14.36
CA GLY A 11 -15.34 14.27 -14.18
C GLY A 11 -15.40 13.52 -12.87
N ILE A 12 -15.59 12.21 -12.95
CA ILE A 12 -14.93 11.28 -12.05
C ILE A 12 -13.99 10.50 -12.97
N LYS A 13 -12.72 10.90 -13.02
CA LYS A 13 -11.68 10.07 -13.63
C LYS A 13 -11.69 8.81 -12.78
N GLN A 14 -12.14 7.67 -13.33
CA GLN A 14 -12.04 6.38 -12.65
C GLN A 14 -10.57 6.17 -12.30
N VAL A 15 -10.19 6.47 -11.06
CA VAL A 15 -8.83 6.25 -10.57
C VAL A 15 -8.79 4.80 -10.15
N TYR A 16 -8.33 3.92 -11.04
CA TYR A 16 -8.04 2.54 -10.68
C TYR A 16 -6.80 2.54 -9.78
N LEU A 17 -7.04 2.55 -8.47
CA LEU A 17 -6.00 2.37 -7.47
C LEU A 17 -5.56 0.92 -7.50
N HIS A 18 -4.28 0.69 -7.76
CA HIS A 18 -3.69 -0.61 -7.53
C HIS A 18 -3.64 -0.82 -6.03
N VAL A 19 -4.59 -1.59 -5.51
CA VAL A 19 -4.69 -1.92 -4.07
C VAL A 19 -3.55 -2.82 -3.62
N TRP A 20 -2.97 -3.57 -4.56
CA TRP A 20 -1.89 -4.51 -4.32
C TRP A 20 -0.55 -3.93 -4.76
N GLN A 21 0.45 -4.04 -3.90
CA GLN A 21 1.84 -3.95 -4.31
C GLN A 21 2.16 -5.10 -5.29
N ARG A 22 3.03 -4.84 -6.27
CA ARG A 22 3.30 -5.77 -7.38
C ARG A 22 3.85 -7.14 -6.95
N ASN A 23 4.51 -7.20 -5.79
CA ASN A 23 5.18 -8.39 -5.26
C ASN A 23 4.81 -8.59 -3.78
N PHE A 24 5.15 -9.76 -3.24
CA PHE A 24 5.00 -10.09 -1.82
C PHE A 24 6.28 -10.72 -1.28
N TYR A 25 6.50 -10.60 0.03
CA TYR A 25 7.61 -11.27 0.72
C TYR A 25 7.27 -12.75 0.93
N GLU A 26 8.19 -13.63 0.56
CA GLU A 26 8.09 -15.08 0.79
C GLU A 26 9.37 -15.58 1.48
N HIS A 27 9.20 -16.43 2.50
CA HIS A 27 10.31 -17.09 3.19
C HIS A 27 9.87 -18.43 3.79
N ILE A 28 10.69 -19.47 3.62
CA ILE A 28 10.44 -20.81 4.17
C ILE A 28 11.17 -20.95 5.51
N HIS A 29 10.40 -21.00 6.61
CA HIS A 29 10.91 -21.23 7.96
C HIS A 29 11.07 -22.75 8.21
N GLN A 30 12.30 -23.23 8.34
CA GLN A 30 12.61 -24.68 8.40
C GLN A 30 12.94 -25.20 9.81
N ASN A 31 12.93 -24.33 10.82
CA ASN A 31 13.22 -24.71 12.20
C ASN A 31 12.30 -23.99 13.19
N GLN A 32 12.22 -24.52 14.40
CA GLN A 32 11.34 -24.03 15.45
C GLN A 32 11.66 -22.58 15.86
N GLU A 33 12.94 -22.23 15.95
CA GLU A 33 13.38 -20.89 16.33
C GLU A 33 12.89 -19.83 15.33
N SER A 34 13.08 -20.08 14.03
CA SER A 34 12.61 -19.20 12.96
C SER A 34 11.09 -19.07 12.92
N LEU A 35 10.37 -20.15 13.27
CA LEU A 35 8.91 -20.16 13.36
C LEU A 35 8.40 -19.36 14.56
N GLU A 36 9.07 -19.44 15.71
CA GLU A 36 8.76 -18.63 16.89
C GLU A 36 9.06 -17.15 16.63
N ALA A 37 10.18 -16.85 15.98
CA ALA A 37 10.56 -15.49 15.62
C ALA A 37 9.50 -14.83 14.71
N ILE A 38 9.06 -15.49 13.63
CA ILE A 38 8.06 -14.91 12.72
C ILE A 38 6.70 -14.74 13.40
N ARG A 39 6.30 -15.66 14.27
CA ARG A 39 5.05 -15.54 15.06
C ARG A 39 5.11 -14.32 15.99
N ASN A 40 6.21 -14.15 16.69
CA ASN A 40 6.42 -13.01 17.57
C ASN A 40 6.45 -11.70 16.76
N TYR A 41 7.08 -11.69 15.59
CA TYR A 41 7.06 -10.54 14.69
C TYR A 41 5.63 -10.19 14.28
N ILE A 42 4.84 -11.15 13.78
CA ILE A 42 3.45 -10.92 13.34
C ILE A 42 2.59 -10.31 14.47
N ILE A 43 2.70 -10.84 15.68
CA ILE A 43 1.92 -10.36 16.84
C ILE A 43 2.33 -8.93 17.23
N ASN A 44 3.62 -8.63 17.19
CA ASN A 44 4.14 -7.35 17.66
C ASN A 44 4.19 -6.27 16.57
N ASN A 45 4.10 -6.63 15.28
CA ASN A 45 4.23 -5.69 14.18
C ASN A 45 3.26 -4.50 14.26
N PRO A 46 1.95 -4.68 14.58
CA PRO A 46 1.03 -3.54 14.70
C PRO A 46 1.46 -2.49 15.73
N ILE A 47 2.07 -2.93 16.84
CA ILE A 47 2.54 -2.04 17.91
C ILE A 47 3.87 -1.39 17.51
N ASN A 48 4.72 -2.11 16.78
CA ASN A 48 6.02 -1.63 16.35
C ASN A 48 5.98 -0.75 15.09
N TRP A 49 4.86 -0.74 14.36
CA TRP A 49 4.73 -0.07 13.06
C TRP A 49 5.12 1.41 13.09
N GLU A 50 4.82 2.13 14.17
CA GLU A 50 5.18 3.55 14.30
C GLU A 50 6.69 3.79 14.13
N ASN A 51 7.51 2.84 14.58
CA ASN A 51 8.97 2.92 14.54
C ASN A 51 9.58 2.16 13.34
N ASP A 52 8.75 1.56 12.48
CA ASP A 52 9.23 0.75 11.37
C ASP A 52 9.79 1.65 10.25
N PRO A 53 10.98 1.35 9.68
CA PRO A 53 11.55 2.13 8.57
C PRO A 53 10.70 2.17 7.31
N GLU A 54 9.83 1.17 7.09
CA GLU A 54 8.89 1.14 5.97
C GLU A 54 7.59 1.90 6.25
N ASN A 55 7.43 2.46 7.46
CA ASN A 55 6.29 3.29 7.78
C ASN A 55 6.39 4.64 7.07
N ILE A 56 5.70 4.71 5.93
CA ILE A 56 5.55 5.88 5.07
C ILE A 56 5.00 7.11 5.81
N SER A 57 4.31 6.94 6.94
CA SER A 57 3.83 8.04 7.77
C SER A 57 4.99 8.86 8.37
N GLN A 58 6.18 8.26 8.51
CA GLN A 58 7.39 8.97 8.92
C GLN A 58 7.96 9.85 7.79
N ILE A 59 7.67 9.51 6.53
CA ILE A 59 8.19 10.19 5.34
C ILE A 59 7.23 11.32 4.89
N TYR A 60 5.92 11.12 5.07
CA TYR A 60 4.89 12.05 4.62
C TYR A 60 4.16 12.66 5.81
N HIS A 61 4.39 13.95 6.02
CA HIS A 61 3.61 14.77 6.93
C HIS A 61 2.45 15.40 6.13
N ASP A 62 1.22 14.89 6.28
CA ASP A 62 -0.06 15.41 5.73
C ASP A 62 -0.55 14.84 4.37
N ASP A 63 -1.85 15.10 4.08
CA ASP A 63 -2.82 14.69 3.02
C ASP A 63 -2.34 14.44 1.57
N THR A 64 -1.03 14.44 1.32
CA THR A 64 -0.42 13.88 0.11
C THR A 64 -0.95 12.46 -0.09
N LEU A 65 -1.75 12.28 -1.15
CA LEU A 65 -2.35 11.00 -1.48
C LEU A 65 -1.25 9.93 -1.51
N LEU A 66 -1.39 8.90 -0.67
CA LEU A 66 -0.53 7.71 -0.59
C LEU A 66 -0.45 6.91 -1.91
N LEU A 67 -0.98 7.46 -3.00
CA LEU A 67 -1.10 6.91 -4.33
C LEU A 67 0.17 6.98 -5.15
N ASP A 68 1.01 7.97 -4.86
CA ASP A 68 2.18 8.30 -5.67
C ASP A 68 3.46 7.62 -5.15
N ILE A 69 3.32 6.62 -4.26
CA ILE A 69 4.47 5.85 -3.79
C ILE A 69 5.05 5.07 -4.97
N PRO A 70 6.32 5.31 -5.34
CA PRO A 70 6.96 4.55 -6.40
C PRO A 70 7.22 3.14 -5.88
N PHE A 71 6.40 2.18 -6.31
CA PHE A 71 6.65 0.74 -6.12
C PHE A 71 7.63 0.21 -7.17
#